data_AF-A0A8S2QWA3-F1
#
_entry.id   AF-A0A8S2QWA3-F1
#
_cell.length_a   1.000
_cell.length_b   1.000
_cell.length_c   1.000
_cell.angle_alpha   90.00
_cell.angle_beta   90.00
_cell.angle_gamma   90.00
#
_symmetry.space_group_name_H-M   'P 1'
#
loop_
_entity.id
_entity.type
_entity.pdbx_description
1 polymer ?
#
loop_
_entity_poly.entity_id
_entity_poly.type
_entity_poly.pdbx_seq_one_letter_code
_entity_poly.pdbx_strand_id
1 'polypeptide(L)'
;VETVSNELIKSFKTYLDKNAKWMVDEQTKNMAKEKLNALTTAIGYASIASDDASLDDYYDKFFVANDAHLQNSYSYHLFHRSVLSNALKNPNLLDHWDFFETRPSRLFEYIAIFNRLFVVASGMHEPLVNAEWPWAMNFGSLGVLLAQKLFASIDGPDGRTHLPNGTRNDWWQPPTKIGYNNSRNCITDYYVNELKTLTYEVNGVVVQVQLAGEPFSPTTLRHIGALRIAHGALMRNNDMKSLKMPGTNLTSEQTFFLAYAQTQCYQRQPLLQLLRTQLGSYDEGTALNAALIHMPEFAKAFECEARKNQCFD
;
A
#
# COMPACT_ATOMS: atom_id res chain seq x y z
N VAL A 1 -3.44 0.36 15.41
CA VAL A 1 -2.92 -0.28 14.18
C VAL A 1 -3.43 -1.70 14.03
N GLU A 2 -3.19 -2.58 15.00
CA GLU A 2 -3.65 -3.98 14.95
C GLU A 2 -5.16 -4.13 14.66
N THR A 3 -6.01 -3.37 15.36
CA THR A 3 -7.46 -3.35 15.11
C THR A 3 -7.80 -3.00 13.66
N VAL A 4 -7.13 -1.98 13.10
CA VAL A 4 -7.33 -1.55 11.71
C VAL A 4 -6.93 -2.70 10.78
N SER A 5 -5.73 -3.27 10.93
CA SER A 5 -5.24 -4.37 10.11
C SER A 5 -6.19 -5.58 10.12
N ASN A 6 -6.69 -5.98 11.30
CA ASN A 6 -7.60 -7.10 11.44
C ASN A 6 -8.94 -6.86 10.73
N GLU A 7 -9.51 -5.66 10.86
CA GLU A 7 -10.76 -5.32 10.17
C GLU A 7 -10.57 -5.20 8.65
N LEU A 8 -9.41 -4.71 8.19
CA LEU A 8 -9.09 -4.71 6.75
C LEU A 8 -9.04 -6.12 6.17
N ILE A 9 -8.42 -7.09 6.87
CA ILE A 9 -8.38 -8.49 6.40
C ILE A 9 -9.79 -9.08 6.31
N LYS A 10 -10.65 -8.83 7.31
CA LYS A 10 -12.06 -9.28 7.29
C LYS A 10 -12.84 -8.63 6.14
N SER A 11 -12.65 -7.32 5.94
CA SER A 11 -13.27 -6.58 4.85
C SER A 11 -12.78 -7.07 3.50
N PHE A 12 -11.48 -7.36 3.35
CA PHE A 12 -10.91 -7.82 2.09
C PHE A 12 -11.48 -9.17 1.68
N LYS A 13 -11.62 -10.12 2.62
CA LYS A 13 -12.32 -11.39 2.34
C LYS A 13 -13.76 -11.18 1.86
N THR A 14 -14.48 -10.24 2.48
CA THR A 14 -15.84 -9.89 2.06
C THR A 14 -15.86 -9.26 0.67
N TYR A 15 -14.90 -8.41 0.36
CA TYR A 15 -14.72 -7.83 -0.97
C TYR A 15 -14.44 -8.92 -2.02
N LEU A 16 -13.60 -9.91 -1.72
CA LEU A 16 -13.33 -11.04 -2.62
C LEU A 16 -14.58 -11.83 -2.97
N ASP A 17 -15.48 -12.05 -2.00
CA ASP A 17 -16.71 -12.81 -2.24
C ASP A 17 -17.77 -12.01 -2.99
N LYS A 18 -17.90 -10.70 -2.71
CA LYS A 18 -19.06 -9.89 -3.17
C LYS A 18 -18.76 -8.89 -4.29
N ASN A 19 -17.52 -8.42 -4.38
CA ASN A 19 -17.19 -7.22 -5.16
C ASN A 19 -15.99 -7.40 -6.11
N ALA A 20 -15.17 -8.44 -5.94
CA ALA A 20 -14.02 -8.72 -6.78
C ALA A 20 -14.44 -9.39 -8.12
N LYS A 21 -15.17 -8.67 -8.96
CA LYS A 21 -15.68 -9.16 -10.26
C LYS A 21 -14.57 -9.63 -11.22
N TRP A 22 -13.36 -9.10 -11.07
CA TRP A 22 -12.20 -9.48 -11.87
C TRP A 22 -11.64 -10.86 -11.53
N MET A 23 -11.93 -11.37 -10.32
CA MET A 23 -11.53 -12.70 -9.86
C MET A 23 -12.71 -13.64 -10.06
N VAL A 24 -12.80 -14.21 -11.25
CA VAL A 24 -14.03 -14.88 -11.73
C VAL A 24 -14.16 -16.32 -11.25
N ASP A 25 -13.06 -16.98 -10.90
CA ASP A 25 -13.06 -18.39 -10.52
C ASP A 25 -12.92 -18.59 -9.00
N GLU A 26 -13.68 -19.55 -8.46
CA GLU A 26 -13.70 -19.85 -7.03
C GLU A 26 -12.36 -20.40 -6.51
N GLN A 27 -11.58 -21.07 -7.36
CA GLN A 27 -10.26 -21.59 -6.97
C GLN A 27 -9.31 -20.43 -6.61
N THR A 28 -9.23 -19.40 -7.45
CA THR A 28 -8.39 -18.23 -7.22
C THR A 28 -8.91 -17.42 -6.02
N LYS A 29 -10.24 -17.30 -5.84
CA LYS A 29 -10.83 -16.66 -4.64
C LYS A 29 -10.49 -17.39 -3.35
N ASN A 30 -10.57 -18.72 -3.34
CA ASN A 30 -10.26 -19.52 -2.16
C ASN A 30 -8.77 -19.43 -1.81
N MET A 31 -7.88 -19.51 -2.81
CA MET A 31 -6.44 -19.30 -2.62
C MET A 31 -6.14 -17.89 -2.08
N ALA A 32 -6.81 -16.85 -2.58
CA ALA A 32 -6.65 -15.49 -2.05
C ALA A 32 -7.08 -15.40 -0.57
N LYS A 33 -8.19 -16.04 -0.19
CA LYS A 33 -8.64 -16.11 1.21
C LYS A 33 -7.68 -16.90 2.10
N GLU A 34 -7.15 -18.02 1.63
CA GLU A 34 -6.11 -18.80 2.32
C GLU A 34 -4.84 -17.97 2.54
N LYS A 35 -4.41 -17.22 1.50
CA LYS A 35 -3.26 -16.32 1.61
C LYS A 35 -3.47 -15.22 2.64
N LEU A 36 -4.66 -14.61 2.66
CA LEU A 36 -5.03 -13.61 3.67
C LEU A 36 -5.18 -14.21 5.08
N ASN A 37 -5.50 -15.50 5.21
CA ASN A 37 -5.52 -16.19 6.51
C ASN A 37 -4.12 -16.45 7.06
N ALA A 38 -3.17 -16.80 6.19
CA ALA A 38 -1.78 -17.06 6.57
C ALA A 38 -0.95 -15.78 6.73
N LEU A 39 -1.47 -14.63 6.29
CA LEU A 39 -0.74 -13.38 6.32
C LEU A 39 -0.48 -12.94 7.77
N THR A 40 0.78 -12.65 8.07
CA THR A 40 1.20 -12.13 9.38
C THR A 40 1.41 -10.61 9.33
N THR A 41 1.20 -9.92 10.45
CA THR A 41 1.48 -8.47 10.55
C THR A 41 2.56 -8.23 11.60
N ALA A 42 3.64 -7.58 11.19
CA ALA A 42 4.74 -7.11 12.02
C ALA A 42 4.53 -5.62 12.31
N ILE A 43 4.33 -5.23 13.57
CA ILE A 43 3.96 -3.86 13.98
C ILE A 43 5.03 -3.26 14.91
N GLY A 44 5.45 -2.02 14.65
CA GLY A 44 6.42 -1.29 15.45
C GLY A 44 7.85 -1.53 15.00
N TYR A 45 8.56 -2.41 15.70
CA TYR A 45 9.98 -2.69 15.51
C TYR A 45 10.30 -4.16 15.78
N ALA A 46 11.44 -4.64 15.27
CA ALA A 46 11.93 -5.98 15.54
C ALA A 46 12.24 -6.16 17.04
N SER A 47 11.94 -7.32 17.62
CA SER A 47 12.13 -7.57 19.06
C SER A 47 13.57 -7.39 19.56
N ILE A 48 14.56 -7.53 18.68
CA ILE A 48 15.97 -7.27 18.97
C ILE A 48 16.22 -5.81 19.41
N ALA A 49 15.42 -4.86 18.92
CA ALA A 49 15.57 -3.45 19.25
C ALA A 49 15.07 -3.10 20.66
N SER A 50 14.41 -4.03 21.36
CA SER A 50 13.98 -3.88 22.75
C SER A 50 14.87 -4.58 23.77
N ASP A 51 15.94 -5.25 23.32
CA ASP A 51 16.88 -5.96 24.19
C ASP A 51 18.31 -5.53 23.89
N ASP A 52 18.92 -4.80 24.81
CA ASP A 52 20.26 -4.21 24.64
C ASP A 52 21.31 -5.29 24.31
N ALA A 53 21.25 -6.44 24.99
CA ALA A 53 22.21 -7.52 24.80
C ALA A 53 22.12 -8.11 23.38
N SER A 54 20.91 -8.34 22.87
CA SER A 54 20.72 -8.83 21.51
C SER A 54 21.12 -7.80 20.46
N LEU A 55 20.90 -6.50 20.73
CA LEU A 55 21.33 -5.43 19.84
C LEU A 55 22.86 -5.31 19.78
N ASP A 56 23.53 -5.41 20.93
CA ASP A 56 24.98 -5.42 21.04
C ASP A 56 25.58 -6.63 20.30
N ASP A 57 25.01 -7.83 20.46
CA ASP A 57 25.44 -9.04 19.74
C ASP A 57 25.29 -8.89 18.22
N TYR A 58 24.19 -8.28 17.76
CA TYR A 58 23.99 -8.02 16.34
C TYR A 58 25.07 -7.12 15.74
N TYR A 59 25.49 -6.08 16.46
CA TYR A 59 26.49 -5.10 16.00
C TYR A 59 27.93 -5.39 16.45
N ASP A 60 28.20 -6.49 17.16
CA ASP A 60 29.54 -6.84 17.70
C ASP A 60 30.66 -6.79 16.65
N LYS A 61 30.34 -7.12 15.40
CA LYS A 61 31.30 -7.14 14.27
C LYS A 61 31.33 -5.85 13.45
N PHE A 62 30.56 -4.83 13.85
CA PHE A 62 30.51 -3.55 13.16
C PHE A 62 31.39 -2.52 13.87
N PHE A 63 32.57 -2.26 13.29
CA PHE A 63 33.52 -1.29 13.85
C PHE A 63 33.29 0.11 13.26
N VAL A 64 33.23 1.11 14.15
CA VAL A 64 33.09 2.52 13.79
C VAL A 64 34.22 3.31 14.44
N ALA A 65 34.94 4.11 13.65
CA ALA A 65 36.01 4.98 14.12
C ALA A 65 35.62 6.46 13.99
N ASN A 66 36.10 7.30 14.91
CA ASN A 66 35.92 8.76 14.82
C ASN A 66 36.69 9.32 13.61
N ASP A 67 36.14 10.37 12.99
CA ASP A 67 36.75 11.11 11.86
C ASP A 67 37.12 10.27 10.62
N ALA A 68 36.56 9.06 10.49
CA ALA A 68 36.91 8.10 9.45
C ALA A 68 35.71 7.70 8.57
N HIS A 69 34.95 8.67 8.05
CA HIS A 69 33.68 8.40 7.35
C HIS A 69 33.78 7.36 6.22
N LEU A 70 34.80 7.47 5.35
CA LEU A 70 34.99 6.51 4.26
C LEU A 70 35.29 5.10 4.79
N GLN A 71 36.10 4.99 5.85
CA GLN A 71 36.40 3.72 6.48
C GLN A 71 35.17 3.11 7.16
N ASN A 72 34.34 3.93 7.81
CA ASN A 72 33.10 3.48 8.43
C ASN A 72 32.09 2.98 7.38
N SER A 73 32.01 3.65 6.22
CA SER A 73 31.19 3.18 5.10
C SER A 73 31.66 1.82 4.59
N TYR A 74 32.99 1.63 4.42
CA TYR A 74 33.54 0.34 4.03
C TYR A 74 33.31 -0.75 5.10
N SER A 75 33.49 -0.41 6.38
CA SER A 75 33.22 -1.28 7.53
C SER A 75 31.76 -1.75 7.55
N TYR A 76 30.81 -0.85 7.32
CA TYR A 76 29.38 -1.18 7.22
C TYR A 76 29.11 -2.16 6.08
N HIS A 77 29.69 -1.96 4.90
CA HIS A 77 29.51 -2.89 3.78
C HIS A 77 30.09 -4.28 4.06
N LEU A 78 31.23 -4.38 4.76
CA LEU A 78 31.79 -5.65 5.20
C LEU A 78 30.90 -6.35 6.23
N PHE A 79 30.42 -5.60 7.22
CA PHE A 79 29.47 -6.07 8.23
C PHE A 79 28.19 -6.60 7.57
N HIS A 80 27.53 -5.79 6.73
CA HIS A 80 26.30 -6.18 6.05
C HIS A 80 26.49 -7.43 5.18
N ARG A 81 27.63 -7.54 4.47
CA ARG A 81 27.97 -8.77 3.72
C ARG A 81 28.11 -9.98 4.64
N SER A 82 28.68 -9.82 5.84
CA SER A 82 28.77 -10.89 6.84
C SER A 82 27.40 -11.34 7.32
N VAL A 83 26.49 -10.40 7.63
CA VAL A 83 25.10 -10.68 8.02
C VAL A 83 24.39 -11.48 6.92
N LEU A 84 24.43 -11.02 5.67
CA LEU A 84 23.85 -11.73 4.52
C LEU A 84 24.46 -13.13 4.34
N SER A 85 25.79 -13.25 4.45
CA SER A 85 26.48 -14.53 4.31
C SER A 85 26.11 -15.52 5.43
N ASN A 86 25.81 -15.02 6.63
CA ASN A 86 25.34 -15.84 7.74
C ASN A 86 23.91 -16.36 7.51
N ALA A 87 23.02 -15.51 7.00
CA ALA A 87 21.64 -15.90 6.67
C ALA A 87 21.57 -16.96 5.57
N LEU A 88 22.49 -16.93 4.60
CA LEU A 88 22.60 -17.99 3.59
C LEU A 88 22.93 -19.37 4.20
N LYS A 89 23.69 -19.39 5.30
CA LYS A 89 24.05 -20.62 6.02
C LYS A 89 22.99 -21.06 7.02
N ASN A 90 22.17 -20.12 7.48
CA ASN A 90 21.13 -20.32 8.48
C ASN A 90 19.79 -19.76 7.96
N PRO A 91 19.06 -20.52 7.11
CA PRO A 91 17.87 -20.01 6.44
C PRO A 91 16.76 -19.53 7.38
N ASN A 92 16.71 -20.04 8.61
CA ASN A 92 15.74 -19.61 9.63
C ASN A 92 15.90 -18.12 10.01
N LEU A 93 17.09 -17.54 9.80
CA LEU A 93 17.34 -16.10 9.99
C LEU A 93 16.63 -15.23 8.93
N LEU A 94 16.10 -15.81 7.85
CA LEU A 94 15.34 -15.04 6.86
C LEU A 94 13.95 -14.68 7.39
N ASP A 95 13.37 -15.47 8.29
CA ASP A 95 12.04 -15.21 8.85
C ASP A 95 12.03 -14.12 9.94
N HIS A 96 13.22 -13.71 10.37
CA HIS A 96 13.48 -12.72 11.38
C HIS A 96 13.31 -11.30 10.81
N TRP A 97 12.59 -10.44 11.53
CA TRP A 97 12.35 -9.06 11.10
C TRP A 97 13.68 -8.31 10.95
N ASP A 98 14.64 -8.52 11.85
CA ASP A 98 15.98 -7.91 11.87
C ASP A 98 16.84 -8.18 10.62
N PHE A 99 16.54 -9.21 9.82
CA PHE A 99 17.18 -9.38 8.52
C PHE A 99 16.72 -8.35 7.49
N PHE A 100 15.48 -7.88 7.63
CA PHE A 100 14.95 -6.75 6.88
C PHE A 100 15.29 -5.51 7.67
N GLU A 101 16.49 -4.96 7.39
CA GLU A 101 16.84 -3.60 7.80
C GLU A 101 15.60 -2.73 7.65
N THR A 102 15.00 -2.38 8.79
CA THR A 102 13.76 -1.61 8.82
C THR A 102 14.14 -0.25 8.31
N ARG A 103 14.03 -0.05 7.00
CA ARG A 103 14.30 1.25 6.38
C ARG A 103 13.24 2.18 6.93
N PRO A 104 13.58 3.15 7.80
CA PRO A 104 12.58 4.02 8.40
C PRO A 104 11.83 4.83 7.34
N SER A 105 12.42 4.94 6.14
CA SER A 105 11.85 5.55 4.93
C SER A 105 10.73 4.74 4.27
N ARG A 106 10.51 3.47 4.65
CA ARG A 106 9.41 2.64 4.16
C ARG A 106 8.43 2.34 5.29
N LEU A 107 7.45 3.22 5.46
CA LEU A 107 6.46 3.16 6.55
C LEU A 107 5.65 1.86 6.58
N PHE A 108 5.27 1.37 5.39
CA PHE A 108 4.47 0.15 5.23
C PHE A 108 4.94 -0.65 4.03
N GLU A 109 5.18 -1.95 4.22
CA GLU A 109 5.66 -2.84 3.16
C GLU A 109 5.04 -4.24 3.32
N TYR A 110 4.57 -4.81 2.22
CA TYR A 110 4.21 -6.23 2.17
C TYR A 110 5.35 -6.98 1.50
N ILE A 111 5.85 -8.03 2.14
CA ILE A 111 6.91 -8.89 1.62
C ILE A 111 6.35 -10.27 1.32
N ALA A 112 6.40 -10.66 0.05
CA ALA A 112 5.72 -11.85 -0.45
C ALA A 112 6.32 -13.17 0.02
N ILE A 113 7.64 -13.23 0.19
CA ILE A 113 8.35 -14.44 0.63
C ILE A 113 8.02 -14.85 2.07
N PHE A 114 7.53 -13.93 2.91
CA PHE A 114 7.03 -14.26 4.26
C PHE A 114 5.52 -14.18 4.38
N ASN A 115 4.84 -13.78 3.29
CA ASN A 115 3.45 -13.37 3.33
C ASN A 115 3.17 -12.45 4.54
N ARG A 116 3.99 -11.39 4.71
CA ARG A 116 4.00 -10.55 5.91
C ARG A 116 3.85 -9.08 5.57
N LEU A 117 2.96 -8.40 6.30
CA LEU A 117 2.80 -6.95 6.28
C LEU A 117 3.63 -6.33 7.41
N PHE A 118 4.57 -5.45 7.06
CA PHE A 118 5.36 -4.67 7.98
C PHE A 118 4.77 -3.27 8.13
N VAL A 119 4.60 -2.86 9.37
CA VAL A 119 4.14 -1.53 9.77
C VAL A 119 5.15 -0.97 10.77
N VAL A 120 6.06 -0.12 10.31
CA VAL A 120 7.12 0.41 11.18
C VAL A 120 6.59 1.50 12.10
N ALA A 121 7.20 1.64 13.29
CA ALA A 121 6.79 2.61 14.30
C ALA A 121 6.75 4.06 13.77
N SER A 122 7.65 4.43 12.84
CA SER A 122 7.64 5.75 12.19
C SER A 122 6.40 6.03 11.32
N GLY A 123 5.57 5.03 11.02
CA GLY A 123 4.29 5.22 10.35
C GLY A 123 3.10 5.29 11.31
N MET A 124 3.34 5.14 12.62
CA MET A 124 2.30 4.98 13.65
C MET A 124 2.05 6.26 14.44
N HIS A 125 2.08 7.40 13.77
CA HIS A 125 1.83 8.71 14.36
C HIS A 125 1.02 9.61 13.41
N GLU A 126 0.63 10.79 13.87
CA GLU A 126 -0.07 11.79 13.06
C GLU A 126 0.80 12.25 11.87
N PRO A 127 0.23 12.45 10.67
CA PRO A 127 -1.19 12.51 10.36
C PRO A 127 -1.82 11.15 9.98
N LEU A 128 -1.13 10.02 10.18
CA LEU A 128 -1.58 8.72 9.68
C LEU A 128 -2.51 7.99 10.65
N VAL A 129 -2.26 8.05 11.95
CA VAL A 129 -3.10 7.35 12.95
C VAL A 129 -3.00 8.04 14.31
N ASN A 130 -4.12 8.06 15.04
CA ASN A 130 -4.16 8.40 16.45
C ASN A 130 -5.28 7.58 17.13
N ALA A 131 -5.00 7.05 18.32
CA ALA A 131 -5.95 6.22 19.07
C ALA A 131 -7.23 6.97 19.51
N GLU A 132 -7.14 8.30 19.64
CA GLU A 132 -8.25 9.17 20.07
C GLU A 132 -9.10 9.67 18.89
N TRP A 133 -8.65 9.47 17.65
CA TRP A 133 -9.40 9.92 16.47
C TRP A 133 -10.60 9.01 16.18
N PRO A 134 -11.67 9.56 15.58
CA PRO A 134 -12.72 8.76 14.98
C PRO A 134 -12.15 7.69 14.03
N TRP A 135 -12.73 6.50 14.07
CA TRP A 135 -12.32 5.39 13.19
C TRP A 135 -12.37 5.76 11.71
N ALA A 136 -13.31 6.62 11.29
CA ALA A 136 -13.35 7.14 9.93
C ALA A 136 -12.03 7.78 9.48
N MET A 137 -11.38 8.57 10.35
CA MET A 137 -10.07 9.14 10.06
C MET A 137 -9.02 8.05 9.96
N ASN A 138 -8.90 7.19 10.98
CA ASN A 138 -7.90 6.12 11.03
C ASN A 138 -8.02 5.13 9.85
N PHE A 139 -9.24 4.80 9.41
CA PHE A 139 -9.46 3.96 8.23
C PHE A 139 -9.19 4.72 6.92
N GLY A 140 -9.50 6.01 6.85
CA GLY A 140 -9.26 6.85 5.67
C GLY A 140 -7.77 7.13 5.44
N SER A 141 -7.00 7.33 6.51
CA SER A 141 -5.56 7.57 6.46
C SER A 141 -4.77 6.25 6.45
N LEU A 142 -4.38 5.74 7.62
CA LEU A 142 -3.59 4.52 7.77
C LEU A 142 -4.30 3.33 7.11
N GLY A 143 -5.61 3.19 7.28
CA GLY A 143 -6.36 2.04 6.79
C GLY A 143 -6.28 1.87 5.27
N VAL A 144 -6.41 2.94 4.49
CA VAL A 144 -6.25 2.87 3.02
C VAL A 144 -4.82 2.49 2.65
N LEU A 145 -3.80 3.07 3.30
CA LEU A 145 -2.39 2.76 3.01
C LEU A 145 -2.05 1.29 3.33
N LEU A 146 -2.54 0.75 4.44
CA LEU A 146 -2.41 -0.67 4.77
C LEU A 146 -3.19 -1.55 3.80
N ALA A 147 -4.41 -1.14 3.41
CA ALA A 147 -5.23 -1.87 2.45
C ALA A 147 -4.56 -1.96 1.07
N GLN A 148 -3.80 -0.94 0.65
CA GLN A 148 -2.98 -1.01 -0.57
C GLN A 148 -1.91 -2.12 -0.48
N LYS A 149 -1.24 -2.26 0.67
CA LYS A 149 -0.25 -3.32 0.88
C LYS A 149 -0.90 -4.70 0.97
N LEU A 150 -2.06 -4.80 1.61
CA LEU A 150 -2.85 -6.03 1.63
C LEU A 150 -3.30 -6.40 0.21
N PHE A 151 -3.79 -5.46 -0.59
CA PHE A 151 -4.16 -5.73 -1.98
C PHE A 151 -2.96 -6.18 -2.82
N ALA A 152 -1.77 -5.60 -2.57
CA ALA A 152 -0.51 -6.05 -3.15
C ALA A 152 -0.10 -7.49 -2.78
N SER A 153 -0.66 -8.06 -1.71
CA SER A 153 -0.47 -9.49 -1.40
C SER A 153 -1.20 -10.42 -2.38
N ILE A 154 -2.21 -9.91 -3.09
CA ILE A 154 -3.07 -10.66 -4.01
C ILE A 154 -2.77 -10.29 -5.47
N ASP A 155 -2.53 -9.01 -5.75
CA ASP A 155 -2.30 -8.49 -7.10
C ASP A 155 -0.82 -8.27 -7.45
N GLY A 156 -0.58 -7.91 -8.71
CA GLY A 156 0.77 -7.61 -9.20
C GLY A 156 1.69 -8.84 -9.29
N PRO A 157 2.96 -8.63 -9.67
CA PRO A 157 3.89 -9.74 -9.90
C PRO A 157 4.15 -10.55 -8.64
N ASP A 158 4.36 -9.90 -7.48
CA ASP A 158 4.70 -10.62 -6.25
C ASP A 158 3.48 -11.25 -5.58
N GLY A 159 2.34 -10.56 -5.54
CA GLY A 159 1.12 -11.08 -4.93
C GLY A 159 0.61 -12.35 -5.63
N ARG A 160 0.49 -12.31 -6.96
CA ARG A 160 -0.02 -13.45 -7.73
C ARG A 160 0.95 -14.62 -7.91
N THR A 161 2.25 -14.39 -7.68
CA THR A 161 3.27 -15.43 -7.88
C THR A 161 3.84 -16.01 -6.59
N HIS A 162 3.29 -15.68 -5.43
CA HIS A 162 3.69 -16.31 -4.17
C HIS A 162 2.49 -16.93 -3.46
N LEU A 163 2.64 -18.19 -3.05
CA LEU A 163 1.68 -18.94 -2.24
C LEU A 163 1.66 -18.43 -0.79
N PRO A 164 0.70 -18.88 0.05
CA PRO A 164 0.60 -18.46 1.45
C PRO A 164 1.88 -18.68 2.28
N ASN A 165 2.69 -19.66 1.90
CA ASN A 165 3.97 -20.01 2.53
C ASN A 165 5.19 -19.31 1.89
N GLY A 166 4.98 -18.36 0.98
CA GLY A 166 6.06 -17.66 0.29
C GLY A 166 6.70 -18.42 -0.87
N THR A 167 6.27 -19.66 -1.18
CA THR A 167 6.77 -20.38 -2.36
C THR A 167 6.34 -19.68 -3.65
N ARG A 168 7.28 -19.47 -4.58
CA ARG A 168 6.99 -18.84 -5.87
C ARG A 168 6.20 -19.79 -6.77
N ASN A 169 4.92 -19.51 -6.98
CA ASN A 169 4.03 -20.19 -7.92
C ASN A 169 2.92 -19.22 -8.38
N ASP A 170 2.64 -19.18 -9.70
CA ASP A 170 1.54 -18.39 -10.26
C ASP A 170 0.22 -19.12 -10.01
N TRP A 171 -0.52 -18.69 -8.99
CA TRP A 171 -1.73 -19.37 -8.52
C TRP A 171 -3.02 -18.85 -9.15
N TRP A 172 -2.94 -17.84 -10.01
CA TRP A 172 -4.10 -17.33 -10.75
C TRP A 172 -4.49 -18.28 -11.88
N GLN A 173 -5.77 -18.58 -11.97
CA GLN A 173 -6.31 -19.29 -13.14
C GLN A 173 -6.42 -18.36 -14.36
N PRO A 174 -6.38 -18.90 -15.60
CA PRO A 174 -6.50 -18.08 -16.82
C PRO A 174 -7.72 -17.13 -16.84
N PRO A 175 -8.92 -17.53 -16.39
CA PRO A 175 -10.07 -16.62 -16.34
C PRO A 175 -9.83 -15.39 -15.45
N THR A 176 -9.22 -15.54 -14.27
CA THR A 176 -8.86 -14.40 -13.42
C THR A 176 -7.78 -13.52 -14.05
N LYS A 177 -6.81 -14.09 -14.77
CA LYS A 177 -5.81 -13.28 -15.50
C LYS A 177 -6.48 -12.39 -16.55
N ILE A 178 -7.46 -12.93 -17.28
CA ILE A 178 -8.25 -12.18 -18.26
C ILE A 178 -9.08 -11.11 -17.56
N GLY A 179 -9.81 -11.46 -16.49
CA GLY A 179 -10.62 -10.52 -15.72
C GLY A 179 -9.82 -9.35 -15.16
N TYR A 180 -8.65 -9.61 -14.58
CA TYR A 180 -7.74 -8.58 -14.09
C TYR A 180 -7.23 -7.67 -15.22
N ASN A 181 -6.84 -8.24 -16.36
CA ASN A 181 -6.43 -7.46 -17.52
C ASN A 181 -7.57 -6.60 -18.09
N ASN A 182 -8.81 -7.09 -18.09
CA ASN A 182 -9.96 -6.29 -18.50
C ASN A 182 -10.19 -5.09 -17.56
N SER A 183 -10.09 -5.30 -16.24
CA SER A 183 -10.15 -4.19 -15.27
C SER A 183 -9.03 -3.17 -15.49
N ARG A 184 -7.81 -3.64 -15.78
CA ARG A 184 -6.69 -2.76 -16.11
C ARG A 184 -6.94 -1.96 -17.40
N ASN A 185 -7.43 -2.63 -18.44
CA ASN A 185 -7.71 -2.00 -19.73
C ASN A 185 -8.78 -0.93 -19.60
N CYS A 186 -9.85 -1.16 -18.82
CA CYS A 186 -10.85 -0.12 -18.59
C CYS A 186 -10.23 1.13 -17.95
N ILE A 187 -9.36 0.95 -16.93
CA ILE A 187 -8.64 2.09 -16.35
C ILE A 187 -7.80 2.74 -17.46
N THR A 188 -6.91 2.00 -18.12
CA THR A 188 -6.08 2.53 -19.21
C THR A 188 -6.89 3.36 -20.21
N ASP A 189 -8.00 2.83 -20.70
CA ASP A 189 -8.89 3.49 -21.67
C ASP A 189 -9.49 4.78 -21.10
N TYR A 190 -9.93 4.77 -19.84
CA TYR A 190 -10.42 5.97 -19.17
C TYR A 190 -9.36 7.07 -19.14
N TYR A 191 -8.11 6.76 -18.73
CA TYR A 191 -7.06 7.78 -18.58
C TYR A 191 -6.50 8.26 -19.91
N VAL A 192 -6.32 7.36 -20.86
CA VAL A 192 -5.89 7.70 -22.23
C VAL A 192 -6.92 8.60 -22.91
N ASN A 193 -8.23 8.34 -22.72
CA ASN A 193 -9.28 9.10 -23.38
C ASN A 193 -9.65 10.41 -22.66
N GLU A 194 -9.68 10.44 -21.33
CA GLU A 194 -10.19 11.59 -20.55
C GLU A 194 -9.08 12.56 -20.10
N LEU A 195 -7.95 12.06 -19.60
CA LEU A 195 -6.90 12.93 -19.05
C LEU A 195 -5.85 13.34 -20.07
N LYS A 196 -5.66 12.57 -21.16
CA LYS A 196 -4.80 12.80 -22.34
C LYS A 196 -3.35 13.23 -22.06
N THR A 197 -3.11 14.37 -21.41
CA THR A 197 -1.78 14.92 -21.10
C THR A 197 -1.73 15.59 -19.72
N LEU A 198 -0.63 15.38 -18.99
CA LEU A 198 -0.27 16.19 -17.81
C LEU A 198 0.68 17.30 -18.24
N THR A 199 0.48 18.51 -17.71
CA THR A 199 1.29 19.69 -18.03
C THR A 199 2.13 20.10 -16.83
N TYR A 200 3.43 20.33 -17.07
CA TYR A 200 4.39 20.77 -16.08
C TYR A 200 5.11 22.02 -16.56
N GLU A 201 5.42 22.93 -15.65
CA GLU A 201 6.30 24.09 -15.92
C GLU A 201 7.63 23.89 -15.19
N VAL A 202 8.73 23.86 -15.94
CA VAL A 202 10.08 23.68 -15.41
C VAL A 202 10.95 24.81 -15.94
N ASN A 203 11.43 25.67 -15.04
CA ASN A 203 12.30 26.81 -15.37
C ASN A 203 11.71 27.71 -16.50
N GLY A 204 10.40 27.96 -16.47
CA GLY A 204 9.69 28.76 -17.49
C GLY A 204 9.40 28.02 -18.81
N VAL A 205 9.74 26.74 -18.91
CA VAL A 205 9.42 25.89 -20.06
C VAL A 205 8.25 24.98 -19.72
N VAL A 206 7.20 25.05 -20.54
CA VAL A 206 6.03 24.17 -20.42
C VAL A 206 6.30 22.85 -21.14
N VAL A 207 6.15 21.75 -20.42
CA VAL A 207 6.32 20.38 -20.93
C VAL A 207 5.04 19.60 -20.71
N GLN A 208 4.55 18.93 -21.75
CA GLN A 208 3.40 18.05 -21.69
C GLN A 208 3.83 16.60 -21.78
N VAL A 209 3.28 15.77 -20.90
CA VAL A 209 3.54 14.32 -20.88
C VAL A 209 2.24 13.58 -21.11
N GLN A 210 2.21 12.72 -22.12
CA GLN A 210 1.09 11.82 -22.33
C GLN A 210 1.11 10.73 -21.25
N LEU A 211 -0.06 10.47 -20.65
CA LEU A 211 -0.18 9.42 -19.64
C LEU A 211 0.05 8.05 -20.28
N ALA A 212 1.08 7.33 -19.83
CA ALA A 212 1.28 5.93 -20.22
C ALA A 212 0.24 5.05 -19.50
N GLY A 213 -0.74 4.47 -20.21
CA GLY A 213 -1.81 3.71 -19.56
C GLY A 213 -1.37 2.43 -18.84
N GLU A 214 -0.42 1.68 -19.42
CA GLU A 214 0.04 0.38 -18.90
C GLU A 214 0.64 0.41 -17.48
N PRO A 215 1.58 1.31 -17.13
CA PRO A 215 2.10 1.42 -15.76
C PRO A 215 1.10 2.07 -14.78
N PHE A 216 0.15 2.85 -15.28
CA PHE A 216 -0.87 3.52 -14.46
C PHE A 216 -1.91 2.54 -13.93
N SER A 217 -2.44 1.67 -14.80
CA SER A 217 -3.63 0.88 -14.50
C SER A 217 -3.50 -0.08 -13.29
N PRO A 218 -2.38 -0.81 -13.06
CA PRO A 218 -2.25 -1.67 -11.89
C PRO A 218 -2.24 -0.86 -10.59
N THR A 219 -1.54 0.26 -10.59
CA THR A 219 -1.42 1.13 -9.40
C THR A 219 -2.79 1.70 -9.05
N THR A 220 -3.50 2.26 -10.02
CA THR A 220 -4.84 2.82 -9.80
C THR A 220 -5.84 1.75 -9.37
N LEU A 221 -5.78 0.56 -9.97
CA LEU A 221 -6.60 -0.59 -9.55
C LEU A 221 -6.37 -0.93 -8.08
N ARG A 222 -5.11 -0.94 -7.63
CA ARG A 222 -4.76 -1.16 -6.23
C ARG A 222 -5.29 -0.06 -5.31
N HIS A 223 -5.23 1.22 -5.72
CA HIS A 223 -5.81 2.31 -4.93
C HIS A 223 -7.34 2.18 -4.80
N ILE A 224 -8.04 1.82 -5.88
CA ILE A 224 -9.49 1.59 -5.86
C ILE A 224 -9.84 0.40 -4.95
N GLY A 225 -9.12 -0.72 -5.11
CA GLY A 225 -9.27 -1.91 -4.27
C GLY A 225 -9.06 -1.58 -2.79
N ALA A 226 -7.99 -0.85 -2.47
CA ALA A 226 -7.69 -0.42 -1.12
C ALA A 226 -8.78 0.46 -0.50
N LEU A 227 -9.29 1.44 -1.26
CA LEU A 227 -10.41 2.28 -0.81
C LEU A 227 -11.66 1.46 -0.52
N ARG A 228 -12.01 0.52 -1.40
CA ARG A 228 -13.17 -0.37 -1.19
C ARG A 228 -13.00 -1.25 0.05
N ILE A 229 -11.80 -1.78 0.28
CA ILE A 229 -11.50 -2.60 1.46
C ILE A 229 -11.57 -1.76 2.74
N ALA A 230 -10.91 -0.60 2.78
CA ALA A 230 -10.87 0.26 3.96
C ALA A 230 -12.24 0.89 4.27
N HIS A 231 -12.95 1.36 3.25
CA HIS A 231 -14.32 1.84 3.38
C HIS A 231 -15.24 0.70 3.85
N GLY A 232 -15.12 -0.48 3.24
CA GLY A 232 -15.85 -1.67 3.68
C GLY A 232 -15.58 -2.03 5.15
N ALA A 233 -14.34 -1.88 5.62
CA ALA A 233 -13.97 -2.16 7.01
C ALA A 233 -14.65 -1.18 7.98
N LEU A 234 -14.57 0.12 7.69
CA LEU A 234 -15.31 1.16 8.43
C LEU A 234 -16.81 0.88 8.43
N MET A 235 -17.35 0.43 7.29
CA MET A 235 -18.78 0.23 7.12
C MET A 235 -19.33 -1.07 7.74
N ARG A 236 -18.48 -1.98 8.21
CA ARG A 236 -18.90 -3.25 8.83
C ARG A 236 -19.30 -3.12 10.29
N ASN A 237 -18.74 -2.16 11.02
CA ASN A 237 -18.98 -2.00 12.45
C ASN A 237 -19.68 -0.65 12.72
N ASN A 238 -20.92 -0.70 13.19
CA ASN A 238 -21.72 0.50 13.45
C ASN A 238 -21.11 1.39 14.53
N ASP A 239 -20.44 0.81 15.53
CA ASP A 239 -19.77 1.57 16.59
C ASP A 239 -18.63 2.41 16.00
N MET A 240 -17.91 1.86 15.02
CA MET A 240 -16.83 2.56 14.31
C MET A 240 -17.34 3.72 13.45
N LYS A 241 -18.60 3.72 13.01
CA LYS A 241 -19.20 4.82 12.23
C LYS A 241 -19.67 5.98 13.09
N SER A 242 -19.87 5.78 14.39
CA SER A 242 -20.64 6.70 15.22
C SER A 242 -19.92 8.01 15.55
N LEU A 243 -18.59 7.98 15.61
CA LEU A 243 -17.77 9.13 15.99
C LEU A 243 -17.58 10.07 14.79
N LYS A 244 -17.99 11.33 14.97
CA LYS A 244 -17.73 12.41 14.00
C LYS A 244 -16.41 13.12 14.32
N MET A 245 -15.79 13.71 13.31
CA MET A 245 -14.61 14.55 13.48
C MET A 245 -14.98 15.81 14.29
N PRO A 246 -14.34 16.06 15.45
CA PRO A 246 -14.60 17.23 16.26
C PRO A 246 -14.41 18.53 15.46
N GLY A 247 -15.28 19.52 15.68
CA GLY A 247 -15.17 20.83 15.03
C GLY A 247 -15.60 20.88 13.57
N THR A 248 -16.17 19.79 13.02
CA THR A 248 -16.71 19.75 11.65
C THR A 248 -18.13 19.22 11.63
N ASN A 249 -18.88 19.56 10.58
CA ASN A 249 -20.20 18.97 10.32
C ASN A 249 -20.14 17.76 9.37
N LEU A 250 -18.93 17.24 9.10
CA LEU A 250 -18.75 16.14 8.15
C LEU A 250 -19.35 14.84 8.69
N THR A 251 -19.89 14.04 7.79
CA THR A 251 -20.27 12.66 8.09
C THR A 251 -19.02 11.79 8.23
N SER A 252 -19.17 10.59 8.80
CA SER A 252 -18.07 9.62 8.91
C SER A 252 -17.56 9.19 7.53
N GLU A 253 -18.44 9.08 6.53
CA GLU A 253 -18.04 8.78 5.14
C GLU A 253 -17.24 9.94 4.52
N GLN A 254 -17.70 11.19 4.67
CA GLN A 254 -16.95 12.36 4.20
C GLN A 254 -15.59 12.49 4.89
N THR A 255 -15.55 12.23 6.21
CA THR A 255 -14.32 12.24 7.02
C THR A 255 -13.33 11.18 6.53
N PHE A 256 -13.81 9.97 6.19
CA PHE A 256 -12.97 8.91 5.63
C PHE A 256 -12.28 9.34 4.33
N PHE A 257 -13.04 9.87 3.37
CA PHE A 257 -12.47 10.31 2.09
C PHE A 257 -11.56 11.54 2.25
N LEU A 258 -11.90 12.47 3.14
CA LEU A 258 -11.06 13.62 3.45
C LEU A 258 -9.73 13.18 4.09
N ALA A 259 -9.77 12.26 5.05
CA ALA A 259 -8.56 11.72 5.67
C ALA A 259 -7.66 11.02 4.65
N TYR A 260 -8.24 10.26 3.71
CA TYR A 260 -7.48 9.69 2.59
C TYR A 260 -6.84 10.78 1.72
N ALA A 261 -7.63 11.79 1.31
CA ALA A 261 -7.13 12.89 0.49
C ALA A 261 -5.95 13.62 1.15
N GLN A 262 -5.99 13.82 2.47
CA GLN A 262 -4.89 14.44 3.23
C GLN A 262 -3.60 13.62 3.19
N THR A 263 -3.67 12.28 3.14
CA THR A 263 -2.46 11.45 2.96
C THR A 263 -1.82 11.59 1.58
N GLN A 264 -2.56 12.12 0.60
CA GLN A 264 -2.10 12.32 -0.77
C GLN A 264 -1.68 13.78 -1.03
N CYS A 265 -1.74 14.66 -0.03
CA CYS A 265 -1.21 16.02 -0.16
C CYS A 265 0.30 15.97 -0.34
N TYR A 266 0.79 16.56 -1.44
CA TYR A 266 2.20 16.55 -1.78
C TYR A 266 2.61 17.90 -2.37
N GLN A 267 3.90 18.24 -2.24
CA GLN A 267 4.54 19.31 -2.99
C GLN A 267 5.88 18.78 -3.47
N ARG A 268 6.09 18.76 -4.80
CA ARG A 268 7.29 18.22 -5.42
C ARG A 268 7.88 19.23 -6.39
N GLN A 269 9.21 19.25 -6.48
CA GLN A 269 9.88 20.04 -7.51
C GLN A 269 9.38 19.63 -8.91
N PRO A 270 8.97 20.57 -9.78
CA PRO A 270 8.39 20.25 -11.08
C PRO A 270 9.26 19.34 -11.95
N LEU A 271 10.59 19.54 -11.95
CA LEU A 271 11.52 18.68 -12.68
C LEU A 271 11.49 17.23 -12.20
N LEU A 272 11.48 17.01 -10.89
CA LEU A 272 11.42 15.65 -10.33
C LEU A 272 10.07 14.99 -10.66
N GLN A 273 8.97 15.75 -10.60
CA GLN A 273 7.66 15.25 -10.98
C GLN A 273 7.60 14.86 -12.46
N LEU A 274 8.13 15.72 -13.34
CA LEU A 274 8.24 15.45 -14.78
C LEU A 274 9.00 14.15 -15.05
N LEU A 275 10.19 13.97 -14.47
CA LEU A 275 11.00 12.76 -14.63
C LEU A 275 10.26 11.51 -14.15
N ARG A 276 9.58 11.60 -13.01
CA ARG A 276 8.75 10.49 -12.49
C ARG A 276 7.62 10.15 -13.45
N THR A 277 6.92 11.14 -13.99
CA THR A 277 5.83 10.93 -14.96
C THR A 277 6.33 10.31 -16.27
N GLN A 278 7.49 10.70 -16.76
CA GLN A 278 8.12 10.05 -17.91
C GLN A 278 8.47 8.57 -17.64
N LEU A 279 8.77 8.22 -16.39
CA LEU A 279 8.99 6.84 -15.94
C LEU A 279 7.69 6.09 -15.59
N GLY A 280 6.52 6.67 -15.86
CA GLY A 280 5.23 6.05 -15.57
C GLY A 280 4.81 6.13 -14.10
N SER A 281 5.36 7.08 -13.33
CA SER A 281 4.90 7.42 -11.98
C SER A 281 4.10 8.72 -12.00
N TYR A 282 2.94 8.73 -11.38
CA TYR A 282 2.02 9.85 -11.43
C TYR A 282 2.03 10.58 -10.10
N ASP A 283 1.63 11.83 -10.13
CA ASP A 283 1.52 12.58 -8.90
C ASP A 283 0.36 12.09 -8.03
N GLU A 284 0.48 12.32 -6.73
CA GLU A 284 -0.46 11.81 -5.73
C GLU A 284 -1.87 12.40 -5.90
N GLY A 285 -1.98 13.63 -6.42
CA GLY A 285 -3.26 14.27 -6.72
C GLY A 285 -3.98 13.60 -7.89
N THR A 286 -3.25 13.28 -8.97
CA THR A 286 -3.79 12.48 -10.07
C THR A 286 -4.21 11.09 -9.58
N ALA A 287 -3.38 10.40 -8.80
CA ALA A 287 -3.73 9.07 -8.26
C ALA A 287 -4.93 9.09 -7.30
N LEU A 288 -5.05 10.14 -6.48
CA LEU A 288 -6.19 10.39 -5.59
C LEU A 288 -7.49 10.51 -6.38
N ASN A 289 -7.55 11.48 -7.29
CA ASN A 289 -8.73 11.73 -8.12
C ASN A 289 -9.08 10.50 -8.95
N ALA A 290 -8.04 9.80 -9.39
CA ALA A 290 -8.19 8.62 -10.20
C ALA A 290 -8.85 7.45 -9.48
N ALA A 291 -8.60 7.32 -8.18
CA ALA A 291 -9.24 6.29 -7.38
C ALA A 291 -10.65 6.70 -6.96
N LEU A 292 -10.83 7.96 -6.52
CA LEU A 292 -12.11 8.47 -6.01
C LEU A 292 -13.24 8.48 -7.05
N ILE A 293 -12.92 8.73 -8.33
CA ILE A 293 -13.93 8.72 -9.39
C ILE A 293 -14.58 7.34 -9.61
N HIS A 294 -13.90 6.27 -9.19
CA HIS A 294 -14.39 4.89 -9.24
C HIS A 294 -15.01 4.40 -7.92
N MET A 295 -15.29 5.32 -6.99
CA MET A 295 -15.98 5.07 -5.72
C MET A 295 -17.39 5.72 -5.77
N PRO A 296 -18.45 4.97 -6.09
CA PRO A 296 -19.83 5.46 -5.99
C PRO A 296 -20.17 6.06 -4.62
N GLU A 297 -19.60 5.49 -3.56
CA GLU A 297 -19.79 5.95 -2.18
C GLU A 297 -19.20 7.33 -1.95
N PHE A 298 -18.10 7.68 -2.63
CA PHE A 298 -17.54 9.03 -2.60
C PHE A 298 -18.50 10.02 -3.28
N ALA A 299 -18.96 9.69 -4.50
CA ALA A 299 -19.89 10.54 -5.23
C ALA A 299 -21.18 10.78 -4.43
N LYS A 300 -21.70 9.74 -3.76
CA LYS A 300 -22.87 9.85 -2.88
C LYS A 300 -22.59 10.72 -1.65
N ALA A 301 -21.46 10.52 -0.97
CA ALA A 301 -21.12 11.25 0.25
C ALA A 301 -20.92 12.76 0.04
N PHE A 302 -20.54 13.17 -1.17
CA PHE A 302 -20.33 14.58 -1.55
C PHE A 302 -21.34 15.10 -2.58
N GLU A 303 -22.43 14.36 -2.81
CA GLU A 303 -23.51 14.75 -3.73
C GLU A 303 -23.02 15.15 -5.13
N CYS A 304 -22.01 14.44 -5.63
CA CYS A 304 -21.46 14.63 -6.97
C CYS A 304 -22.40 14.05 -8.03
N GLU A 305 -22.46 14.67 -9.22
CA GLU A 305 -23.19 14.11 -10.36
C GLU A 305 -22.68 12.71 -10.73
N ALA A 306 -23.62 11.79 -10.98
CA ALA A 306 -23.29 10.41 -11.34
C ALA A 306 -22.57 10.35 -12.69
N ARG A 307 -21.35 9.79 -12.71
CA ARG A 307 -20.58 9.59 -13.95
C ARG A 307 -20.83 8.20 -14.53
N LYS A 308 -20.98 8.14 -15.86
CA LYS A 308 -21.38 6.93 -16.61
C LYS A 308 -20.25 5.92 -16.88
N ASN A 309 -18.98 6.24 -16.59
CA ASN A 309 -17.82 5.44 -17.02
C ASN A 309 -16.99 4.93 -15.83
N GLN A 310 -17.60 4.20 -14.89
CA GLN A 310 -16.87 3.56 -13.79
C GLN A 310 -16.40 2.16 -14.19
N CYS A 311 -15.10 1.89 -14.01
CA CYS A 311 -14.46 0.65 -14.49
C CYS A 311 -14.69 -0.61 -13.64
N PHE A 312 -15.47 -0.51 -12.57
CA PHE A 312 -15.55 -1.55 -11.54
C PHE A 312 -16.98 -1.97 -11.16
N ASP A 313 -17.89 -1.83 -12.12
CA ASP A 313 -19.19 -2.49 -12.15
C ASP A 313 -19.19 -3.67 -13.12
#